data_AF-A0A171DI51-F1
#
_entry.id   AF-A0A171DI51-F1
#
_cell.length_a   1.000
_cell.length_b   1.000
_cell.length_c   1.000
_cell.angle_alpha   90.00
_cell.angle_beta   90.00
_cell.angle_gamma   90.00
#
_symmetry.space_group_name_H-M   'P 1'
#
loop_
_entity.id
_entity.type
_entity.pdbx_description
1 polymer ?
#
loop_
_entity_poly.entity_id
_entity_poly.type
_entity_poly.pdbx_seq_one_letter_code
_entity_poly.pdbx_strand_id
1 'polypeptide(L)'
;MLGDAWLWVAVEWSPPTWFRPHDGFDTPTTVALLVAALVKAAFLWLILRAPAPGPLDRRARALRRLLYLAVAYTLVLWYPIALLPDAVDAAIRLALWTAIDVLYLLVIRWRSRVLRAAAGAVFAVELAGMANELLDELDLPELGPGGVVGPVLMLAGVAATVLTVVGQRRDGRWSRGTQIAGWSSVGVYALAIPLNVLLFGRIPSGGLAISVVMDAAGLVSTVWIAATARELPVGGHRADPPPVRRRVMRIAVATAAVLPVIALIHPEQTPHLTYTGWSMGCYDRPDFGDLKPAERDAAFLCRARGTDGGVPPMFPDSLSDQQILAYGRMLCRAKDRAEQEALLKRAGSARSGWSVDPWDLVYVCPEVVGVTHPELLWSAEEREAANTAYITEANARCRDPWPRTKGVAQATANYFLFADGDPGYLVHDPRDEAGEETAERAIDELYEDNALIGAAGSAVLVGHIEDVADLCLTVKAFRTAPPPRTAGWDQVTEVPVVSRSGLLTVPEMDGGDVGAGAPMPNLAIAGKGRYRIRVYVRVGDAGEEHLVAVFPGESRRRLKLKR
;
A
#
# COMPACT_ATOMS: atom_id res chain seq x y z
N MET A 1 -2.54 -20.44 -26.33
CA MET A 1 -2.16 -20.96 -25.00
C MET A 1 -3.01 -20.23 -23.97
N LEU A 2 -3.70 -20.94 -23.09
CA LEU A 2 -4.37 -20.32 -21.94
C LEU A 2 -3.26 -19.91 -20.96
N GLY A 3 -2.99 -18.61 -20.84
CA GLY A 3 -1.90 -18.11 -19.98
C GLY A 3 -2.23 -18.22 -18.48
N ASP A 4 -1.20 -18.08 -17.65
CA ASP A 4 -1.26 -18.19 -16.18
C ASP A 4 -2.39 -17.38 -15.53
N ALA A 5 -2.71 -16.20 -16.09
CA ALA A 5 -3.83 -15.37 -15.64
C ALA A 5 -5.19 -16.09 -15.71
N TRP A 6 -5.42 -16.95 -16.71
CA TRP A 6 -6.65 -17.75 -16.80
C TRP A 6 -6.72 -18.83 -15.72
N LEU A 7 -5.59 -19.45 -15.39
CA LEU A 7 -5.53 -20.43 -14.31
C LEU A 7 -5.83 -19.77 -12.97
N TRP A 8 -5.30 -18.57 -12.72
CA TRP A 8 -5.62 -17.79 -11.52
C TRP A 8 -7.12 -17.48 -11.43
N VAL A 9 -7.70 -16.85 -12.46
CA VAL A 9 -9.12 -16.47 -12.46
C VAL A 9 -10.04 -17.69 -12.28
N ALA A 10 -9.69 -18.83 -12.89
CA ALA A 10 -10.47 -20.06 -12.76
C ALA A 10 -10.46 -20.63 -11.33
N VAL A 11 -9.39 -20.42 -10.57
CA VAL A 11 -9.19 -20.98 -9.23
C VAL A 11 -9.62 -20.00 -8.14
N GLU A 12 -9.19 -18.75 -8.22
CA GLU A 12 -9.42 -17.72 -7.20
C GLU A 12 -10.69 -16.90 -7.42
N TRP A 13 -11.41 -17.12 -8.53
CA TRP A 13 -12.65 -16.43 -8.90
C TRP A 13 -12.56 -14.91 -8.83
N SER A 14 -11.34 -14.39 -8.96
CA SER A 14 -10.98 -12.99 -8.89
C SER A 14 -9.87 -12.70 -9.90
N PRO A 15 -9.83 -11.49 -10.46
CA PRO A 15 -8.67 -11.07 -11.25
C PRO A 15 -7.43 -11.02 -10.35
N PRO A 16 -6.23 -11.32 -10.87
CA PRO A 16 -4.97 -11.13 -10.13
C PRO A 16 -4.73 -9.62 -9.97
N THR A 17 -5.30 -9.01 -8.94
CA THR A 17 -5.26 -7.54 -8.74
C THR A 17 -3.93 -7.05 -8.19
N TRP A 18 -3.15 -7.92 -7.53
CA TRP A 18 -1.96 -7.51 -6.77
C TRP A 18 -0.63 -8.09 -7.28
N PHE A 19 -0.67 -9.06 -8.20
CA PHE A 19 0.54 -9.75 -8.67
C PHE A 19 0.40 -10.17 -10.14
N ARG A 20 0.97 -9.37 -11.05
CA ARG A 20 1.39 -9.87 -12.36
C ARG A 20 2.90 -10.08 -12.30
N PRO A 21 3.38 -11.29 -12.01
CA PRO A 21 4.78 -11.58 -12.24
C PRO A 21 5.05 -11.39 -13.74
N HIS A 22 6.02 -10.55 -14.06
CA HIS A 22 6.43 -10.29 -15.45
C HIS A 22 6.89 -11.58 -16.17
N ASP A 23 7.29 -12.60 -15.40
CA ASP A 23 7.83 -13.88 -15.88
C ASP A 23 6.89 -15.09 -15.71
N GLY A 24 5.60 -14.88 -15.42
CA GLY A 24 4.65 -15.97 -15.17
C GLY A 24 4.73 -16.54 -13.75
N PHE A 25 3.87 -17.53 -13.43
CA PHE A 25 3.86 -18.16 -12.11
C PHE A 25 5.02 -19.16 -11.95
N ASP A 26 5.64 -19.15 -10.78
CA ASP A 26 6.62 -20.18 -10.44
C ASP A 26 5.96 -21.58 -10.41
N THR A 27 6.79 -22.62 -10.55
CA THR A 27 6.32 -24.02 -10.52
C THR A 27 5.48 -24.35 -9.28
N PRO A 28 5.86 -23.97 -8.03
CA PRO A 28 5.04 -24.30 -6.87
C PRO A 28 3.68 -23.58 -6.88
N THR A 29 3.58 -22.33 -7.33
CA THR A 29 2.29 -21.64 -7.46
C THR A 29 1.41 -22.29 -8.52
N THR A 30 1.98 -22.67 -9.66
CA THR A 30 1.25 -23.39 -10.71
C THR A 30 0.70 -24.72 -10.20
N VAL A 31 1.52 -25.51 -9.48
CA VAL A 31 1.08 -26.77 -8.86
C VAL A 31 0.00 -26.52 -7.81
N ALA A 32 0.16 -25.50 -6.95
CA ALA A 32 -0.82 -25.13 -5.94
C ALA A 32 -2.17 -24.76 -6.56
N LEU A 33 -2.17 -23.95 -7.64
CA LEU A 33 -3.38 -23.58 -8.37
C LEU A 33 -4.08 -24.81 -8.97
N LEU A 34 -3.35 -25.73 -9.60
CA LEU A 34 -3.95 -26.96 -10.15
C LEU A 34 -4.57 -27.84 -9.07
N VAL A 35 -3.91 -28.00 -7.92
CA VAL A 35 -4.44 -28.75 -6.78
C VAL A 35 -5.66 -28.04 -6.19
N ALA A 36 -5.57 -26.72 -5.97
CA ALA A 36 -6.66 -25.91 -5.47
C ALA A 36 -7.88 -25.98 -6.40
N ALA A 37 -7.70 -25.95 -7.72
CA ALA A 37 -8.78 -26.11 -8.69
C ALA A 37 -9.59 -27.40 -8.44
N LEU A 38 -8.90 -28.53 -8.30
CA LEU A 38 -9.53 -29.84 -8.05
C LEU A 38 -10.23 -29.88 -6.70
N VAL A 39 -9.61 -29.33 -5.66
CA VAL A 39 -10.16 -29.28 -4.30
C VAL A 39 -11.40 -28.38 -4.24
N LYS A 40 -11.33 -27.16 -4.78
CA LYS A 40 -12.46 -26.21 -4.85
C LYS A 40 -13.61 -26.81 -5.66
N ALA A 41 -13.35 -27.47 -6.79
CA ALA A 41 -14.38 -28.17 -7.56
C ALA A 41 -15.06 -29.29 -6.76
N ALA A 42 -14.28 -30.09 -6.00
CA ALA A 42 -14.82 -31.13 -5.14
C ALA A 42 -15.66 -30.55 -3.98
N PHE A 43 -15.22 -29.44 -3.38
CA PHE A 43 -15.96 -28.75 -2.32
C PHE A 43 -17.24 -28.11 -2.84
N LEU A 44 -17.21 -27.45 -3.98
CA LEU A 44 -18.42 -26.96 -4.66
C LEU A 44 -19.41 -28.11 -4.91
N TRP A 45 -18.94 -29.25 -5.41
CA TRP A 45 -19.80 -30.42 -5.58
C TRP A 45 -20.44 -30.90 -4.27
N LEU A 46 -19.74 -30.83 -3.14
CA LEU A 46 -20.26 -31.18 -1.81
C LEU A 46 -21.26 -30.14 -1.27
N ILE A 47 -20.98 -28.85 -1.48
CA ILE A 47 -21.83 -27.72 -1.08
C ILE A 47 -23.18 -27.80 -1.81
N LEU A 48 -23.13 -28.09 -3.11
CA LEU A 48 -24.27 -28.07 -4.02
C LEU A 48 -25.15 -29.33 -3.98
N ARG A 49 -24.85 -30.29 -3.09
CA ARG A 49 -25.69 -31.49 -2.93
C ARG A 49 -27.08 -31.11 -2.42
N ALA A 50 -28.09 -31.78 -2.98
CA ALA A 50 -29.48 -31.56 -2.62
C ALA A 50 -29.72 -31.71 -1.09
N PRO A 51 -30.56 -30.85 -0.49
CA PRO A 51 -30.98 -30.97 0.91
C PRO A 51 -31.57 -32.35 1.20
N ALA A 52 -31.36 -32.88 2.41
CA ALA A 52 -32.03 -34.12 2.81
C ALA A 52 -33.55 -33.88 2.87
N PRO A 53 -34.36 -34.78 2.30
CA PRO A 53 -35.81 -34.70 2.40
C PRO A 53 -36.22 -34.97 3.85
N GLY A 54 -37.28 -34.31 4.31
CA GLY A 54 -37.85 -34.55 5.63
C GLY A 54 -38.56 -33.32 6.21
N PRO A 55 -39.40 -33.52 7.24
CA PRO A 55 -40.10 -32.43 7.90
C PRO A 55 -39.10 -31.52 8.64
N LEU A 56 -39.34 -30.22 8.52
CA LEU A 56 -38.65 -29.18 9.28
C LEU A 56 -39.68 -28.34 10.02
N ASP A 57 -39.44 -28.12 11.31
CA ASP A 57 -40.14 -27.10 12.06
C ASP A 57 -39.79 -25.68 11.54
N ARG A 58 -40.50 -24.66 12.03
CA ARG A 58 -40.32 -23.28 11.57
C ARG A 58 -38.89 -22.76 11.82
N ARG A 59 -38.29 -23.15 12.94
CA ARG A 59 -36.95 -22.69 13.37
C ARG A 59 -35.83 -23.34 12.55
N ALA A 60 -35.88 -24.65 12.36
CA ALA A 60 -34.94 -25.39 11.52
C ALA A 60 -35.04 -24.99 10.04
N ARG A 61 -36.23 -24.61 9.57
CA ARG A 61 -36.42 -24.04 8.23
C ARG A 61 -35.76 -22.67 8.09
N ALA A 62 -35.90 -21.79 9.09
CA ALA A 62 -35.23 -20.51 9.11
C ALA A 62 -33.71 -20.69 9.14
N LEU A 63 -33.20 -21.55 10.04
CA LEU A 63 -31.77 -21.86 10.15
C LEU A 63 -31.21 -22.40 8.84
N ARG A 64 -31.90 -23.37 8.21
CA ARG A 64 -31.48 -23.89 6.89
C ARG A 64 -31.34 -22.78 5.85
N ARG A 65 -32.29 -21.85 5.79
CA ARG A 65 -32.26 -20.73 4.82
C ARG A 65 -31.09 -19.79 5.10
N LEU A 66 -30.86 -19.41 6.35
CA LEU A 66 -29.75 -18.53 6.73
C LEU A 66 -28.39 -19.19 6.50
N LEU A 67 -28.25 -20.49 6.77
CA LEU A 67 -27.00 -21.21 6.47
C LEU A 67 -26.74 -21.27 4.95
N TYR A 68 -27.76 -21.46 4.12
CA TYR A 68 -27.57 -21.35 2.66
C TYR A 68 -27.32 -19.92 2.19
N LEU A 69 -27.87 -18.92 2.88
CA LEU A 69 -27.54 -17.51 2.63
C LEU A 69 -26.08 -17.22 2.97
N ALA A 70 -25.57 -17.73 4.10
CA ALA A 70 -24.15 -17.63 4.45
C ALA A 70 -23.25 -18.32 3.41
N VAL A 71 -23.63 -19.51 2.92
CA VAL A 71 -22.92 -20.19 1.82
C VAL A 71 -22.93 -19.35 0.53
N ALA A 72 -24.09 -18.77 0.17
CA ALA A 72 -24.20 -17.91 -1.01
C ALA A 72 -23.39 -16.62 -0.85
N TYR A 73 -23.37 -16.08 0.37
CA TYR A 73 -22.58 -14.92 0.74
C TYR A 73 -21.08 -15.18 0.48
N THR A 74 -20.54 -16.27 1.02
CA THR A 74 -19.13 -16.65 0.83
C THR A 74 -18.76 -16.96 -0.62
N LEU A 75 -19.65 -17.60 -1.39
CA LEU A 75 -19.30 -18.04 -2.75
C LEU A 75 -19.49 -16.98 -3.82
N VAL A 76 -20.53 -16.14 -3.71
CA VAL A 76 -20.96 -15.28 -4.83
C VAL A 76 -21.26 -13.86 -4.39
N LEU A 77 -21.94 -13.65 -3.25
CA LEU A 77 -22.38 -12.30 -2.90
C LEU A 77 -21.26 -11.42 -2.37
N TRP A 78 -20.11 -11.98 -1.97
CA TRP A 78 -18.96 -11.19 -1.52
C TRP A 78 -18.52 -10.15 -2.57
N TYR A 79 -18.55 -10.49 -3.87
CA TYR A 79 -18.15 -9.58 -4.95
C TYR A 79 -19.09 -8.36 -5.11
N PRO A 80 -20.42 -8.51 -5.32
CA PRO A 80 -21.31 -7.36 -5.39
C PRO A 80 -21.46 -6.62 -4.05
N ILE A 81 -21.23 -7.28 -2.91
CA ILE A 81 -21.28 -6.63 -1.61
C ILE A 81 -20.02 -5.79 -1.36
N ALA A 82 -18.87 -6.17 -1.90
CA ALA A 82 -17.66 -5.34 -1.90
C ALA A 82 -17.83 -4.02 -2.70
N LEU A 83 -18.93 -3.85 -3.44
CA LEU A 83 -19.29 -2.57 -4.07
C LEU A 83 -20.12 -1.66 -3.14
N LEU A 84 -20.60 -2.19 -2.02
CA LEU A 84 -21.29 -1.42 -0.99
C LEU A 84 -20.26 -0.82 -0.03
N PRO A 85 -20.62 0.24 0.71
CA PRO A 85 -19.76 0.73 1.79
C PRO A 85 -19.46 -0.38 2.80
N ASP A 86 -18.23 -0.45 3.31
CA ASP A 86 -17.75 -1.52 4.19
C ASP A 86 -18.62 -1.67 5.45
N ALA A 87 -19.09 -0.56 6.02
CA ALA A 87 -20.06 -0.55 7.13
C ALA A 87 -21.37 -1.30 6.81
N VAL A 88 -21.86 -1.27 5.57
CA VAL A 88 -23.06 -2.00 5.16
C VAL A 88 -22.78 -3.50 5.13
N ASP A 89 -21.61 -3.91 4.65
CA ASP A 89 -21.21 -5.31 4.65
C ASP A 89 -21.08 -5.84 6.08
N ALA A 90 -20.34 -5.12 6.94
CA ALA A 90 -20.16 -5.47 8.35
C ALA A 90 -21.53 -5.61 9.07
N ALA A 91 -22.47 -4.69 8.81
CA ALA A 91 -23.82 -4.77 9.38
C ALA A 91 -24.62 -5.98 8.89
N ILE A 92 -24.53 -6.32 7.60
CA ILE A 92 -25.19 -7.50 7.02
C ILE A 92 -24.61 -8.78 7.63
N ARG A 93 -23.28 -8.89 7.75
CA ARG A 93 -22.58 -10.03 8.37
C ARG A 93 -23.01 -10.20 9.82
N LEU A 94 -22.97 -9.12 10.61
CA LEU A 94 -23.36 -9.13 12.02
C LEU A 94 -24.81 -9.59 12.19
N ALA A 95 -25.73 -9.05 11.39
CA ALA A 95 -27.15 -9.42 11.45
C ALA A 95 -27.38 -10.90 11.06
N LEU A 96 -26.70 -11.37 10.01
CA LEU A 96 -26.79 -12.74 9.53
C LEU A 96 -26.29 -13.75 10.59
N TRP A 97 -25.10 -13.53 11.13
CA TRP A 97 -24.49 -14.42 12.12
C TRP A 97 -25.23 -14.40 13.45
N THR A 98 -25.69 -13.23 13.91
CA THR A 98 -26.54 -13.13 15.10
C THR A 98 -27.79 -14.03 14.98
N ALA A 99 -28.46 -13.98 13.82
CA ALA A 99 -29.65 -14.79 13.58
C ALA A 99 -29.33 -16.29 13.50
N ILE A 100 -28.19 -16.67 12.92
CA ILE A 100 -27.71 -18.06 12.85
C ILE A 100 -27.41 -18.60 14.26
N ASP A 101 -26.69 -17.86 15.09
CA ASP A 101 -26.26 -18.30 16.43
C ASP A 101 -27.44 -18.49 17.38
N VAL A 102 -28.37 -17.53 17.38
CA VAL A 102 -29.63 -17.64 18.14
C VAL A 102 -30.38 -18.89 17.69
N LEU A 103 -30.48 -19.15 16.39
CA LEU A 103 -31.15 -20.34 15.88
C LEU A 103 -30.37 -21.63 16.17
N TYR A 104 -29.04 -21.63 16.21
CA TYR A 104 -28.26 -22.79 16.64
C TYR A 104 -28.56 -23.15 18.10
N LEU A 105 -28.61 -22.15 18.99
CA LEU A 105 -28.98 -22.36 20.40
C LEU A 105 -30.40 -22.94 20.55
N LEU A 106 -31.32 -22.57 19.65
CA LEU A 106 -32.72 -23.01 19.68
C LEU A 106 -32.97 -24.35 18.98
N VAL A 107 -32.27 -24.64 17.89
CA VAL A 107 -32.51 -25.82 17.04
C VAL A 107 -31.69 -27.02 17.48
N ILE A 108 -30.45 -26.83 17.94
CA ILE A 108 -29.62 -27.93 18.45
C ILE A 108 -30.19 -28.38 19.80
N ARG A 109 -30.39 -29.69 19.96
CA ARG A 109 -30.86 -30.30 21.21
C ARG A 109 -29.67 -30.45 22.17
N TRP A 110 -29.34 -29.36 22.84
CA TRP A 110 -28.30 -29.34 23.87
C TRP A 110 -28.69 -30.24 25.05
N ARG A 111 -28.01 -31.38 25.19
CA ARG A 111 -28.26 -32.35 26.28
C ARG A 111 -27.89 -31.79 27.67
N SER A 112 -27.01 -30.78 27.73
CA SER A 112 -26.60 -30.10 28.97
C SER A 112 -26.92 -28.62 28.89
N ARG A 113 -27.52 -28.09 29.97
CA ARG A 113 -27.77 -26.64 30.12
C ARG A 113 -26.46 -25.85 30.18
N VAL A 114 -25.42 -26.43 30.81
CA VAL A 114 -24.09 -25.82 30.90
C VAL A 114 -23.47 -25.66 29.52
N LEU A 115 -23.56 -26.70 28.69
CA LEU A 115 -23.01 -26.65 27.32
C LEU A 115 -23.73 -25.60 26.46
N ARG A 116 -25.05 -25.48 26.61
CA ARG A 116 -25.84 -24.45 25.93
C ARG A 116 -25.46 -23.03 26.40
N ALA A 117 -25.28 -22.84 27.70
CA ALA A 117 -24.87 -21.55 28.26
C ALA A 117 -23.45 -21.17 27.79
N ALA A 118 -22.52 -22.13 27.79
CA ALA A 118 -21.18 -21.94 27.26
C ALA A 118 -21.19 -21.56 25.77
N ALA A 119 -21.99 -22.25 24.94
CA ALA A 119 -22.16 -21.89 23.53
C ALA A 119 -22.72 -20.47 23.38
N GLY A 120 -23.74 -20.10 24.16
CA GLY A 120 -24.31 -18.75 24.11
C GLY A 120 -23.31 -17.66 24.53
N ALA A 121 -22.48 -17.91 25.54
CA ALA A 121 -21.44 -16.98 25.95
C ALA A 121 -20.37 -16.81 24.85
N VAL A 122 -19.93 -17.91 24.24
CA VAL A 122 -18.93 -17.86 23.16
C VAL A 122 -19.46 -17.17 21.90
N PHE A 123 -20.70 -17.46 21.49
CA PHE A 123 -21.34 -16.75 20.37
C PHE A 123 -21.47 -15.24 20.67
N ALA A 124 -21.79 -14.85 21.91
CA ALA A 124 -21.85 -13.43 22.26
C ALA A 124 -20.48 -12.74 22.14
N VAL A 125 -19.38 -13.41 22.48
CA VAL A 125 -18.01 -12.88 22.32
C VAL A 125 -17.64 -12.75 20.83
N GLU A 126 -17.98 -13.76 20.02
CA GLU A 126 -17.78 -13.71 18.56
C GLU A 126 -18.54 -12.53 17.92
N LEU A 127 -19.84 -12.36 18.26
CA LEU A 127 -20.65 -11.26 17.76
C LEU A 127 -20.20 -9.90 18.27
N ALA A 128 -19.63 -9.81 19.48
CA ALA A 128 -19.01 -8.58 19.97
C ALA A 128 -17.79 -8.18 19.12
N GLY A 129 -17.06 -9.17 18.57
CA GLY A 129 -16.00 -8.94 17.61
C GLY A 129 -16.48 -8.34 16.30
N MET A 130 -17.51 -8.97 15.69
CA MET A 130 -18.13 -8.44 14.47
C MET A 130 -18.78 -7.06 14.70
N ALA A 131 -19.30 -6.79 15.90
CA ALA A 131 -19.82 -5.48 16.27
C ALA A 131 -18.69 -4.44 16.42
N ASN A 132 -17.51 -4.83 16.91
CA ASN A 132 -16.35 -3.95 16.95
C ASN A 132 -15.88 -3.56 15.54
N GLU A 133 -15.82 -4.52 14.62
CA GLU A 133 -15.53 -4.27 13.20
C GLU A 133 -16.53 -3.27 12.60
N LEU A 134 -17.82 -3.40 12.89
CA LEU A 134 -18.83 -2.43 12.45
C LEU A 134 -18.65 -1.03 13.08
N LEU A 135 -18.20 -0.94 14.34
CA LEU A 135 -17.95 0.35 14.99
C LEU A 135 -16.75 1.07 14.38
N ASP A 136 -15.70 0.32 14.05
CA ASP A 136 -14.51 0.81 13.35
C ASP A 136 -14.87 1.39 11.98
N GLU A 137 -15.64 0.64 11.18
CA GLU A 137 -16.13 1.10 9.85
C GLU A 137 -17.09 2.30 9.91
N LEU A 138 -17.60 2.65 11.09
CA LEU A 138 -18.47 3.80 11.32
C LEU A 138 -17.73 4.98 11.98
N ASP A 139 -16.41 4.89 12.15
CA ASP A 139 -15.58 5.86 12.88
C ASP A 139 -16.08 6.11 14.32
N LEU A 140 -16.64 5.08 14.96
CA LEU A 140 -17.15 5.13 16.33
C LEU A 140 -16.13 4.59 17.33
N PRO A 141 -16.19 5.00 18.61
CA PRO A 141 -15.25 4.52 19.62
C PRO A 141 -15.25 2.98 19.71
N GLU A 142 -14.13 2.37 19.33
CA GLU A 142 -13.90 0.93 19.40
C GLU A 142 -13.96 0.40 20.85
N LEU A 143 -14.24 -0.89 21.00
CA LEU A 143 -14.25 -1.58 22.29
C LEU A 143 -12.84 -1.80 22.88
N GLY A 144 -11.79 -1.31 22.23
CA GLY A 144 -10.46 -1.12 22.80
C GLY A 144 -9.34 -1.31 21.77
N PRO A 145 -8.29 -0.45 21.79
CA PRO A 145 -7.18 -0.59 20.87
C PRO A 145 -6.27 -1.73 21.32
N GLY A 146 -5.96 -2.68 20.44
CA GLY A 146 -4.78 -3.51 20.68
C GLY A 146 -4.74 -4.84 19.94
N GLY A 147 -3.53 -5.22 19.53
CA GLY A 147 -3.19 -6.52 18.93
C GLY A 147 -3.51 -7.76 19.78
N VAL A 148 -4.18 -7.61 20.93
CA VAL A 148 -4.73 -8.71 21.75
C VAL A 148 -6.18 -9.03 21.37
N VAL A 149 -6.96 -8.04 20.91
CA VAL A 149 -8.40 -8.23 20.59
C VAL A 149 -8.57 -9.16 19.40
N GLY A 150 -7.82 -8.96 18.31
CA GLY A 150 -7.88 -9.83 17.12
C GLY A 150 -7.67 -11.32 17.41
N PRO A 151 -6.59 -11.73 18.10
CA PRO A 151 -6.37 -13.13 18.47
C PRO A 151 -7.48 -13.71 19.36
N VAL A 152 -8.02 -12.92 20.31
CA VAL A 152 -9.12 -13.35 21.18
C VAL A 152 -10.39 -13.61 20.37
N LEU A 153 -10.71 -12.74 19.41
CA LEU A 153 -11.87 -12.91 18.53
C LEU A 153 -11.72 -14.12 17.59
N MET A 154 -10.53 -14.34 17.03
CA MET A 154 -10.24 -15.54 16.24
C MET A 154 -10.43 -16.83 17.07
N LEU A 155 -9.91 -16.85 18.31
CA LEU A 155 -10.10 -17.97 19.22
C LEU A 155 -11.57 -18.18 19.61
N ALA A 156 -12.35 -17.10 19.72
CA ALA A 156 -13.79 -17.18 19.97
C ALA A 156 -14.54 -17.86 18.82
N GLY A 157 -14.25 -17.52 17.55
CA GLY A 157 -14.85 -18.20 16.38
C GLY A 157 -14.49 -19.69 16.29
N VAL A 158 -13.24 -20.04 16.65
CA VAL A 158 -12.82 -21.45 16.78
C VAL A 158 -13.61 -22.17 17.88
N ALA A 159 -13.72 -21.55 19.06
CA ALA A 159 -14.48 -22.11 20.18
C ALA A 159 -15.97 -22.27 19.83
N ALA A 160 -16.56 -21.31 19.11
CA ALA A 160 -17.94 -21.35 18.62
C ALA A 160 -18.17 -22.55 17.69
N THR A 161 -17.25 -22.76 16.74
CA THR A 161 -17.29 -23.92 15.83
C THR A 161 -17.19 -25.23 16.61
N VAL A 162 -16.24 -25.35 17.54
CA VAL A 162 -16.07 -26.54 18.39
C VAL A 162 -17.33 -26.86 19.18
N LEU A 163 -17.91 -25.87 19.86
CA LEU A 163 -19.12 -26.05 20.66
C LEU A 163 -20.32 -26.43 19.78
N THR A 164 -20.43 -25.86 18.59
CA THR A 164 -21.46 -26.20 17.61
C THR A 164 -21.32 -27.66 17.15
N VAL A 165 -20.12 -28.10 16.77
CA VAL A 165 -19.87 -29.49 16.34
C VAL A 165 -20.12 -30.48 17.48
N VAL A 166 -19.72 -30.15 18.71
CA VAL A 166 -20.02 -30.97 19.89
C VAL A 166 -21.53 -31.04 20.14
N GLY A 167 -22.24 -29.92 20.00
CA GLY A 167 -23.71 -29.85 20.07
C GLY A 167 -24.36 -30.73 19.01
N GLN A 168 -23.93 -30.62 17.76
CA GLN A 168 -24.40 -31.45 16.63
C GLN A 168 -24.16 -32.95 16.87
N ARG A 169 -22.98 -33.32 17.38
CA ARG A 169 -22.63 -34.70 17.71
C ARG A 169 -23.52 -35.28 18.81
N ARG A 170 -23.85 -34.47 19.83
CA ARG A 170 -24.70 -34.89 20.96
C ARG A 170 -26.18 -34.98 20.57
N ASP A 171 -26.62 -34.14 19.65
CA ASP A 171 -27.96 -34.16 19.09
C ASP A 171 -28.20 -35.40 18.21
N GLY A 172 -27.17 -35.83 17.46
CA GLY A 172 -27.18 -37.09 16.73
C GLY A 172 -27.85 -37.05 15.35
N ARG A 173 -28.45 -35.92 14.96
CA ARG A 173 -29.02 -35.73 13.60
C ARG A 173 -27.96 -35.67 12.49
N TRP A 174 -26.80 -35.09 12.79
CA TRP A 174 -25.76 -34.86 11.79
C TRP A 174 -24.85 -36.07 11.59
N SER A 175 -24.58 -36.37 10.33
CA SER A 175 -23.74 -37.48 9.92
C SER A 175 -22.29 -37.31 10.39
N ARG A 176 -21.55 -38.42 10.42
CA ARG A 176 -20.10 -38.39 10.67
C ARG A 176 -19.36 -37.50 9.65
N GLY A 177 -19.83 -37.45 8.40
CA GLY A 177 -19.24 -36.60 7.37
C GLY A 177 -19.36 -35.11 7.71
N THR A 178 -20.53 -34.66 8.15
CA THR A 178 -20.73 -33.27 8.60
C THR A 178 -19.87 -32.95 9.81
N GLN A 179 -19.77 -33.87 10.77
CA GLN A 179 -18.90 -33.69 11.95
C GLN A 179 -17.43 -33.62 11.57
N ILE A 180 -16.96 -34.47 10.64
CA ILE A 180 -15.57 -34.42 10.13
C ILE A 180 -15.32 -33.08 9.46
N ALA A 181 -16.22 -32.60 8.59
CA ALA A 181 -16.06 -31.28 7.95
C ALA A 181 -15.98 -30.14 8.98
N GLY A 182 -16.79 -30.20 10.05
CA GLY A 182 -16.73 -29.23 11.14
C GLY A 182 -15.40 -29.26 11.90
N TRP A 183 -14.89 -30.44 12.23
CA TRP A 183 -13.56 -30.57 12.87
C TRP A 183 -12.41 -30.17 11.92
N SER A 184 -12.53 -30.46 10.63
CA SER A 184 -11.58 -30.00 9.62
C SER A 184 -11.57 -28.47 9.52
N SER A 185 -12.72 -27.82 9.62
CA SER A 185 -12.80 -26.35 9.67
C SER A 185 -12.04 -25.76 10.86
N VAL A 186 -12.15 -26.37 12.04
CA VAL A 186 -11.37 -25.99 13.23
C VAL A 186 -9.87 -26.14 12.97
N GLY A 187 -9.46 -27.22 12.31
CA GLY A 187 -8.07 -27.45 11.93
C GLY A 187 -7.52 -26.39 10.97
N VAL A 188 -8.33 -25.94 10.01
CA VAL A 188 -7.95 -24.85 9.09
C VAL A 188 -7.71 -23.56 9.87
N TYR A 189 -8.60 -23.17 10.79
CA TYR A 189 -8.39 -21.99 11.62
C TYR A 189 -7.18 -22.12 12.54
N ALA A 190 -6.98 -23.28 13.17
CA ALA A 190 -5.83 -23.54 14.03
C ALA A 190 -4.49 -23.50 13.28
N LEU A 191 -4.49 -23.77 11.98
CA LEU A 191 -3.32 -23.63 11.11
C LEU A 191 -3.15 -22.20 10.60
N ALA A 192 -4.25 -21.52 10.25
CA ALA A 192 -4.27 -20.15 9.75
C ALA A 192 -3.77 -19.13 10.78
N ILE A 193 -4.16 -19.28 12.05
CA ILE A 193 -3.83 -18.34 13.14
C ILE A 193 -2.31 -18.20 13.34
N PRO A 194 -1.53 -19.28 13.58
CA PRO A 194 -0.09 -19.17 13.73
C PRO A 194 0.60 -18.77 12.42
N LEU A 195 0.06 -19.16 11.25
CA LEU A 195 0.57 -18.69 9.96
C LEU A 195 0.48 -17.16 9.86
N ASN A 196 -0.69 -16.60 10.16
CA ASN A 196 -0.95 -15.17 10.09
C ASN A 196 -0.15 -14.40 11.15
N VAL A 197 -0.10 -14.88 12.39
CA VAL A 197 0.57 -14.16 13.49
C VAL A 197 2.10 -14.28 13.43
N LEU A 198 2.65 -15.43 13.05
CA LEU A 198 4.10 -15.66 13.08
C LEU A 198 4.82 -15.28 11.78
N LEU A 199 4.13 -15.32 10.63
CA LEU A 199 4.80 -15.18 9.32
C LEU A 199 4.65 -13.80 8.68
N PHE A 200 3.57 -13.04 8.95
CA PHE A 200 3.35 -11.71 8.34
C PHE A 200 4.40 -10.66 8.71
N GLY A 201 5.26 -10.91 9.70
CA GLY A 201 6.36 -10.01 10.07
C GLY A 201 7.77 -10.50 9.71
N ARG A 202 7.95 -11.73 9.18
CA ARG A 202 9.28 -12.34 9.05
C ARG A 202 9.56 -13.15 7.79
N ILE A 203 8.55 -13.45 6.95
CA ILE A 203 8.83 -14.09 5.66
C ILE A 203 8.81 -13.02 4.56
N PRO A 204 9.97 -12.66 3.97
CA PRO A 204 9.98 -11.89 2.74
C PRO A 204 9.25 -12.72 1.68
N SER A 205 8.11 -12.22 1.18
CA SER A 205 7.38 -12.79 0.04
C SER A 205 7.07 -14.30 0.12
N GLY A 206 6.55 -14.79 1.26
CA GLY A 206 6.06 -16.17 1.37
C GLY A 206 5.02 -16.48 0.30
N GLY A 207 5.39 -17.32 -0.67
CA GLY A 207 4.83 -17.37 -2.03
C GLY A 207 3.32 -17.58 -2.15
N LEU A 208 2.78 -17.03 -3.24
CA LEU A 208 1.38 -17.11 -3.69
C LEU A 208 0.74 -18.50 -3.52
N ALA A 209 1.53 -19.57 -3.66
CA ALA A 209 1.12 -20.94 -3.38
C ALA A 209 0.45 -21.13 -1.99
N ILE A 210 0.97 -20.51 -0.92
CA ILE A 210 0.39 -20.62 0.42
C ILE A 210 -0.97 -19.93 0.46
N SER A 211 -1.08 -18.74 -0.12
CA SER A 211 -2.36 -18.00 -0.20
C SER A 211 -3.42 -18.81 -0.95
N VAL A 212 -3.08 -19.37 -2.11
CA VAL A 212 -3.96 -20.24 -2.91
C VAL A 212 -4.43 -21.47 -2.12
N VAL A 213 -3.53 -22.11 -1.37
CA VAL A 213 -3.88 -23.27 -0.52
C VAL A 213 -4.79 -22.85 0.63
N MET A 214 -4.52 -21.70 1.25
CA MET A 214 -5.33 -21.18 2.36
C MET A 214 -6.73 -20.78 1.92
N ASP A 215 -6.88 -20.19 0.73
CA ASP A 215 -8.20 -19.88 0.16
C ASP A 215 -9.01 -21.16 -0.09
N ALA A 216 -8.40 -22.16 -0.74
CA ALA A 216 -9.02 -23.46 -0.94
C ALA A 216 -9.40 -24.15 0.38
N ALA A 217 -8.56 -24.02 1.42
CA ALA A 217 -8.83 -24.54 2.75
C ALA A 217 -9.98 -23.79 3.44
N GLY A 218 -10.15 -22.49 3.18
CA GLY A 218 -11.25 -21.66 3.68
C GLY A 218 -12.62 -22.21 3.31
N LEU A 219 -12.76 -22.85 2.14
CA LEU A 219 -14.02 -23.47 1.71
C LEU A 219 -14.46 -24.68 2.57
N VAL A 220 -13.59 -25.25 3.41
CA VAL A 220 -13.95 -26.36 4.32
C VAL A 220 -15.05 -25.93 5.30
N SER A 221 -15.00 -24.69 5.81
CA SER A 221 -16.04 -24.14 6.68
C SER A 221 -17.38 -24.04 5.93
N THR A 222 -17.34 -23.60 4.67
CA THR A 222 -18.52 -23.49 3.79
C THR A 222 -19.13 -24.86 3.50
N VAL A 223 -18.30 -25.89 3.27
CA VAL A 223 -18.75 -27.29 3.14
C VAL A 223 -19.47 -27.75 4.41
N TRP A 224 -18.93 -27.44 5.59
CA TRP A 224 -19.57 -27.77 6.86
C TRP A 224 -20.90 -27.06 7.07
N ILE A 225 -20.99 -25.75 6.77
CA ILE A 225 -22.22 -24.95 6.84
C ILE A 225 -23.29 -25.54 5.91
N ALA A 226 -22.93 -25.83 4.65
CA ALA A 226 -23.84 -26.42 3.67
C ALA A 226 -24.30 -27.84 4.08
N ALA A 227 -23.39 -28.66 4.64
CA ALA A 227 -23.72 -29.99 5.13
C ALA A 227 -24.65 -29.94 6.35
N THR A 228 -24.40 -29.00 7.27
CA THR A 228 -25.26 -28.72 8.43
C THR A 228 -26.66 -28.34 7.97
N ALA A 229 -26.78 -27.44 6.99
CA ALA A 229 -28.05 -27.00 6.43
C ALA A 229 -28.84 -28.16 5.78
N ARG A 230 -28.11 -29.02 5.05
CA ARG A 230 -28.66 -30.19 4.34
C ARG A 230 -29.25 -31.21 5.30
N GLU A 231 -28.59 -31.49 6.42
CA GLU A 231 -28.92 -32.59 7.36
C GLU A 231 -29.83 -32.19 8.53
N LEU A 232 -30.38 -30.97 8.54
CA LEU A 232 -31.32 -30.47 9.56
C LEU A 232 -32.64 -31.28 9.84
N PRO A 233 -33.25 -32.06 8.92
CA PRO A 233 -34.53 -32.72 9.17
C PRO A 233 -34.48 -33.79 10.25
N VAL A 234 -35.58 -33.96 10.98
CA VAL A 234 -35.65 -34.76 12.23
C VAL A 234 -35.93 -36.26 12.00
N GLY A 235 -36.13 -36.71 10.76
CA GLY A 235 -36.54 -38.08 10.45
C GLY A 235 -35.37 -39.01 10.11
N GLY A 236 -34.98 -39.88 11.03
CA GLY A 236 -34.07 -40.99 10.72
C GLY A 236 -34.78 -42.02 9.85
N HIS A 237 -34.72 -41.87 8.52
CA HIS A 237 -34.78 -42.93 7.52
C HIS A 237 -34.30 -42.35 6.18
N ARG A 238 -33.25 -42.92 5.60
CA ARG A 238 -32.80 -42.64 4.23
C ARG A 238 -33.89 -43.15 3.28
N ALA A 239 -34.85 -42.30 2.93
CA ALA A 239 -35.60 -42.48 1.70
C ALA A 239 -34.75 -41.91 0.56
N ASP A 240 -34.27 -42.79 -0.33
CA ASP A 240 -33.57 -42.36 -1.52
C ASP A 240 -34.49 -41.47 -2.38
N PRO A 241 -34.04 -40.27 -2.78
CA PRO A 241 -34.86 -39.38 -3.60
C PRO A 241 -35.00 -39.92 -5.04
N PRO A 242 -36.18 -39.78 -5.67
CA PRO A 242 -36.41 -40.27 -7.03
C PRO A 242 -35.51 -39.53 -8.06
N PRO A 243 -35.03 -40.24 -9.10
CA PRO A 243 -33.95 -39.79 -9.98
C PRO A 243 -34.25 -38.52 -10.79
N VAL A 244 -35.53 -38.15 -10.95
CA VAL A 244 -35.97 -37.03 -11.81
C VAL A 244 -35.68 -35.66 -11.19
N ARG A 245 -35.73 -35.51 -9.86
CA ARG A 245 -35.42 -34.24 -9.17
C ARG A 245 -33.93 -33.90 -9.15
N ARG A 246 -33.06 -34.89 -9.40
CA ARG A 246 -31.60 -34.73 -9.39
C ARG A 246 -31.07 -33.97 -10.61
N ARG A 247 -31.80 -34.00 -11.74
CA ARG A 247 -31.39 -33.34 -12.99
C ARG A 247 -31.72 -31.84 -12.99
N VAL A 248 -32.93 -31.46 -12.58
CA VAL A 248 -33.37 -30.05 -12.56
C VAL A 248 -32.56 -29.22 -11.56
N MET A 249 -32.21 -29.81 -10.41
CA MET A 249 -31.43 -29.14 -9.37
C MET A 249 -29.95 -28.99 -9.75
N ARG A 250 -29.39 -29.93 -10.53
CA ARG A 250 -28.05 -29.80 -11.13
C ARG A 250 -27.99 -28.71 -12.20
N ILE A 251 -29.06 -28.55 -12.98
CA ILE A 251 -29.14 -27.50 -14.01
C ILE A 251 -29.24 -26.12 -13.34
N ALA A 252 -30.13 -25.93 -12.36
CA ALA A 252 -30.26 -24.65 -11.65
C ALA A 252 -28.97 -24.23 -10.93
N VAL A 253 -28.22 -25.19 -10.41
CA VAL A 253 -26.92 -24.97 -9.75
C VAL A 253 -25.80 -24.66 -10.75
N ALA A 254 -25.74 -25.36 -11.88
CA ALA A 254 -24.81 -25.03 -12.96
C ALA A 254 -25.10 -23.63 -13.50
N THR A 255 -26.38 -23.27 -13.63
CA THR A 255 -26.80 -21.92 -14.03
C THR A 255 -26.39 -20.88 -12.98
N ALA A 256 -26.49 -21.14 -11.68
CA ALA A 256 -26.06 -20.19 -10.62
C ALA A 256 -24.53 -20.06 -10.47
N ALA A 257 -23.74 -21.08 -10.84
CA ALA A 257 -22.28 -21.02 -10.84
C ALA A 257 -21.70 -20.42 -12.14
N VAL A 258 -22.40 -20.58 -13.27
CA VAL A 258 -21.99 -20.08 -14.58
C VAL A 258 -22.53 -18.66 -14.87
N LEU A 259 -23.69 -18.28 -14.33
CA LEU A 259 -24.23 -16.92 -14.49
C LEU A 259 -23.32 -15.79 -13.99
N PRO A 260 -22.60 -15.92 -12.86
CA PRO A 260 -21.64 -14.90 -12.44
C PRO A 260 -20.48 -14.78 -13.43
N VAL A 261 -20.00 -15.90 -13.98
CA VAL A 261 -18.95 -15.93 -15.01
C VAL A 261 -19.44 -15.30 -16.32
N ILE A 262 -20.71 -15.52 -16.70
CA ILE A 262 -21.32 -14.88 -17.87
C ILE A 262 -21.67 -13.41 -17.60
N ALA A 263 -22.03 -13.02 -16.38
CA ALA A 263 -22.26 -11.62 -16.00
C ALA A 263 -20.95 -10.81 -15.97
N LEU A 264 -19.81 -11.47 -15.70
CA LEU A 264 -18.47 -10.91 -15.89
C LEU A 264 -18.09 -10.77 -17.38
N ILE A 265 -18.78 -11.46 -18.29
CA ILE A 265 -18.73 -11.19 -19.74
C ILE A 265 -19.74 -10.08 -20.03
N HIS A 266 -19.33 -8.83 -19.78
CA HIS A 266 -20.18 -7.67 -20.07
C HIS A 266 -20.50 -7.61 -21.58
N PRO A 267 -21.76 -7.33 -22.00
CA PRO A 267 -22.06 -7.02 -23.39
C PRO A 267 -21.24 -5.80 -23.82
N GLU A 268 -20.69 -5.82 -25.03
CA GLU A 268 -19.75 -4.86 -25.67
C GLU A 268 -20.27 -3.40 -25.82
N GLN A 269 -21.01 -2.85 -24.86
CA GLN A 269 -21.52 -1.48 -24.88
C GLN A 269 -20.86 -0.55 -23.86
N THR A 270 -20.03 -1.07 -22.95
CA THR A 270 -19.17 -0.22 -22.12
C THR A 270 -17.96 0.23 -22.92
N PRO A 271 -17.55 1.51 -22.88
CA PRO A 271 -16.31 1.95 -23.50
C PRO A 271 -15.18 1.02 -23.07
N HIS A 272 -14.37 0.52 -24.00
CA HIS A 272 -13.20 -0.27 -23.66
C HIS A 272 -12.26 0.62 -22.84
N LEU A 273 -12.30 0.43 -21.53
CA LEU A 273 -11.34 0.96 -20.56
C LEU A 273 -10.27 -0.12 -20.42
N THR A 274 -9.18 0.01 -21.17
CA THR A 274 -8.03 -0.88 -21.03
C THR A 274 -7.29 -0.56 -19.72
N TYR A 275 -7.43 0.68 -19.24
CA TYR A 275 -6.77 1.21 -18.06
C TYR A 275 -7.77 1.99 -17.20
N THR A 276 -7.73 1.78 -15.89
CA THR A 276 -8.36 2.65 -14.88
C THR A 276 -7.25 3.40 -14.15
N GLY A 277 -7.56 4.53 -13.50
CA GLY A 277 -6.57 5.28 -12.70
C GLY A 277 -5.84 4.42 -11.63
N TRP A 278 -6.44 3.29 -11.26
CA TRP A 278 -5.93 2.29 -10.30
C TRP A 278 -5.28 1.08 -10.96
N SER A 279 -5.15 1.06 -12.29
CA SER A 279 -4.56 -0.09 -12.96
C SER A 279 -3.06 -0.15 -12.65
N MET A 280 -2.64 -1.27 -12.07
CA MET A 280 -1.30 -1.45 -11.51
C MET A 280 -0.15 -1.18 -12.51
N GLY A 281 -0.41 -1.33 -13.81
CA GLY A 281 0.55 -1.00 -14.87
C GLY A 281 0.82 0.50 -15.06
N CYS A 282 0.13 1.37 -14.32
CA CYS A 282 0.31 2.82 -14.40
C CYS A 282 1.25 3.41 -13.33
N TYR A 283 1.71 2.59 -12.36
CA TYR A 283 2.62 3.03 -11.29
C TYR A 283 4.09 2.99 -11.71
N ASP A 284 4.51 1.92 -12.42
CA ASP A 284 5.85 1.86 -13.00
C ASP A 284 5.86 2.71 -14.27
N ARG A 285 6.42 3.92 -14.16
CA ARG A 285 6.47 4.92 -15.23
C ARG A 285 7.87 4.97 -15.82
N PRO A 286 8.17 4.13 -16.82
CA PRO A 286 9.44 4.25 -17.54
C PRO A 286 9.51 5.62 -18.23
N ASP A 287 10.73 6.11 -18.40
CA ASP A 287 10.97 7.30 -19.20
C ASP A 287 10.54 7.09 -20.64
N PHE A 288 10.19 8.17 -21.31
CA PHE A 288 9.76 8.11 -22.70
C PHE A 288 10.79 7.40 -23.60
N GLY A 289 12.09 7.67 -23.40
CA GLY A 289 13.15 7.10 -24.24
C GLY A 289 13.27 5.58 -24.12
N ASP A 290 12.81 5.00 -23.01
CA ASP A 290 12.82 3.55 -22.77
C ASP A 290 11.57 2.84 -23.32
N LEU A 291 10.52 3.60 -23.62
CA LEU A 291 9.25 3.05 -24.11
C LEU A 291 9.31 2.68 -25.60
N LYS A 292 8.86 1.46 -25.91
CA LYS A 292 8.60 1.08 -27.30
C LYS A 292 7.45 1.90 -27.86
N PRO A 293 7.43 2.22 -29.16
CA PRO A 293 6.34 2.98 -29.76
C PRO A 293 4.94 2.42 -29.49
N ALA A 294 4.80 1.10 -29.39
CA ALA A 294 3.53 0.43 -29.11
C ALA A 294 3.02 0.62 -27.66
N GLU A 295 3.88 1.03 -26.72
CA GLU A 295 3.56 1.17 -25.29
C GLU A 295 3.21 2.62 -24.91
N ARG A 296 3.48 3.59 -25.80
CA ARG A 296 3.33 5.02 -25.50
C ARG A 296 1.88 5.46 -25.31
N ASP A 297 0.97 4.99 -26.17
CA ASP A 297 -0.46 5.28 -26.04
C ASP A 297 -0.99 4.77 -24.68
N ALA A 298 -0.50 3.62 -24.20
CA ALA A 298 -0.86 3.09 -22.88
C ALA A 298 -0.31 3.96 -21.73
N ALA A 299 0.96 4.38 -21.82
CA ALA A 299 1.57 5.29 -20.85
C ALA A 299 0.81 6.62 -20.74
N PHE A 300 0.38 7.18 -21.88
CA PHE A 300 -0.47 8.36 -21.91
C PHE A 300 -1.82 8.13 -21.21
N LEU A 301 -2.51 7.04 -21.53
CA LEU A 301 -3.81 6.70 -20.93
C LEU A 301 -3.70 6.56 -19.41
N CYS A 302 -2.60 5.97 -18.92
CA CYS A 302 -2.27 5.89 -17.50
C CYS A 302 -2.14 7.27 -16.86
N ARG A 303 -1.35 8.18 -17.45
CA ARG A 303 -1.20 9.56 -16.95
C ARG A 303 -2.52 10.31 -16.97
N ALA A 304 -3.27 10.18 -18.06
CA ALA A 304 -4.49 10.94 -18.27
C ALA A 304 -5.63 10.51 -17.34
N ARG A 305 -5.61 9.27 -16.83
CA ARG A 305 -6.55 8.73 -15.83
C ARG A 305 -5.99 8.71 -14.40
N GLY A 306 -4.72 9.02 -14.22
CA GLY A 306 -4.06 8.98 -12.92
C GLY A 306 -4.68 9.96 -11.93
N THR A 307 -4.81 9.53 -10.68
CA THR A 307 -5.29 10.35 -9.55
C THR A 307 -4.21 10.56 -8.48
N ASP A 308 -2.94 10.41 -8.88
CA ASP A 308 -1.81 10.53 -7.98
C ASP A 308 -1.76 11.90 -7.31
N GLY A 309 -1.33 11.93 -6.05
CA GLY A 309 -1.24 13.17 -5.27
C GLY A 309 -2.59 13.82 -4.98
N GLY A 310 -3.71 13.09 -5.11
CA GLY A 310 -5.06 13.63 -4.89
C GLY A 310 -5.55 14.57 -6.01
N VAL A 311 -4.83 14.60 -7.14
CA VAL A 311 -5.16 15.43 -8.29
C VAL A 311 -6.27 14.75 -9.12
N PRO A 312 -7.33 15.47 -9.52
CA PRO A 312 -8.34 14.92 -10.42
C PRO A 312 -7.75 14.50 -11.78
N PRO A 313 -8.28 13.44 -12.43
CA PRO A 313 -7.73 12.94 -13.68
C PRO A 313 -7.88 13.97 -14.83
N MET A 314 -7.02 13.88 -15.84
CA MET A 314 -7.08 14.74 -17.03
C MET A 314 -8.41 14.60 -17.77
N PHE A 315 -8.94 13.39 -17.85
CA PHE A 315 -10.21 13.09 -18.50
C PHE A 315 -11.11 12.26 -17.59
N PRO A 316 -12.44 12.42 -17.70
CA PRO A 316 -13.38 11.64 -16.90
C PRO A 316 -13.44 10.18 -17.38
N ASP A 317 -13.78 9.27 -16.46
CA ASP A 317 -13.89 7.83 -16.75
C ASP A 317 -15.00 7.46 -17.74
N SER A 318 -15.90 8.41 -18.04
CA SER A 318 -16.94 8.25 -19.06
C SER A 318 -16.41 8.25 -20.50
N LEU A 319 -15.17 8.68 -20.73
CA LEU A 319 -14.54 8.65 -22.05
C LEU A 319 -13.84 7.31 -22.32
N SER A 320 -13.98 6.81 -23.54
CA SER A 320 -13.21 5.66 -24.03
C SER A 320 -11.73 6.03 -24.25
N ASP A 321 -10.86 5.02 -24.23
CA ASP A 321 -9.42 5.20 -24.45
C ASP A 321 -9.13 5.87 -25.81
N GLN A 322 -9.87 5.53 -26.86
CA GLN A 322 -9.74 6.15 -28.18
C GLN A 322 -10.12 7.63 -28.17
N GLN A 323 -11.14 8.02 -27.40
CA GLN A 323 -11.51 9.43 -27.25
C GLN A 323 -10.44 10.19 -26.46
N ILE A 324 -9.89 9.60 -25.40
CA ILE A 324 -8.80 10.20 -24.63
C ILE A 324 -7.57 10.42 -25.51
N LEU A 325 -7.14 9.41 -26.28
CA LEU A 325 -6.01 9.55 -27.22
C LEU A 325 -6.28 10.60 -28.29
N ALA A 326 -7.50 10.69 -28.80
CA ALA A 326 -7.87 11.74 -29.76
C ALA A 326 -7.79 13.14 -29.12
N TYR A 327 -8.27 13.31 -27.88
CA TYR A 327 -8.12 14.57 -27.14
C TYR A 327 -6.66 14.90 -26.86
N GLY A 328 -5.84 13.93 -26.44
CA GLY A 328 -4.39 14.11 -26.25
C GLY A 328 -3.71 14.65 -27.49
N ARG A 329 -3.97 14.04 -28.66
CA ARG A 329 -3.41 14.51 -29.95
C ARG A 329 -3.94 15.89 -30.37
N MET A 330 -5.16 16.26 -29.98
CA MET A 330 -5.68 17.61 -30.19
C MET A 330 -4.99 18.63 -29.28
N LEU A 331 -4.73 18.28 -28.01
CA LEU A 331 -4.01 19.14 -27.06
C LEU A 331 -2.61 19.47 -27.56
N CYS A 332 -1.92 18.51 -28.18
CA CYS A 332 -0.62 18.74 -28.82
C CYS A 332 -0.64 19.78 -29.95
N ARG A 333 -1.79 19.99 -30.59
CA ARG A 333 -1.96 20.93 -31.72
C ARG A 333 -2.57 22.26 -31.28
N ALA A 334 -2.96 22.38 -30.02
CA ALA A 334 -3.52 23.60 -29.48
C ALA A 334 -2.46 24.71 -29.53
N LYS A 335 -2.86 25.89 -30.03
CA LYS A 335 -1.95 27.02 -30.25
C LYS A 335 -1.62 27.77 -28.97
N ASP A 336 -2.57 27.76 -28.04
CA ASP A 336 -2.50 28.51 -26.80
C ASP A 336 -3.25 27.81 -25.66
N ARG A 337 -3.10 28.35 -24.46
CA ARG A 337 -3.73 27.84 -23.24
C ARG A 337 -5.26 27.90 -23.30
N ALA A 338 -5.83 28.89 -23.97
CA ALA A 338 -7.29 29.03 -24.05
C ALA A 338 -7.90 27.92 -24.91
N GLU A 339 -7.20 27.51 -25.98
CA GLU A 339 -7.59 26.37 -26.81
C GLU A 339 -7.45 25.04 -26.05
N GLN A 340 -6.39 24.86 -25.26
CA GLN A 340 -6.23 23.68 -24.39
C GLN A 340 -7.37 23.57 -23.36
N GLU A 341 -7.69 24.67 -22.66
CA GLU A 341 -8.78 24.72 -21.69
C GLU A 341 -10.13 24.41 -22.36
N ALA A 342 -10.39 24.96 -23.54
CA ALA A 342 -11.61 24.68 -24.29
C ALA A 342 -11.74 23.20 -24.68
N LEU A 343 -10.63 22.55 -25.06
CA LEU A 343 -10.59 21.11 -25.36
C LEU A 343 -10.87 20.26 -24.12
N LEU A 344 -10.20 20.54 -23.00
CA LEU A 344 -10.41 19.84 -21.74
C LEU A 344 -11.85 20.01 -21.21
N LYS A 345 -12.40 21.22 -21.30
CA LYS A 345 -13.79 21.51 -20.92
C LYS A 345 -14.79 20.74 -21.78
N ARG A 346 -14.54 20.64 -23.09
CA ARG A 346 -15.36 19.82 -24.02
C ARG A 346 -15.28 18.33 -23.69
N ALA A 347 -14.12 17.87 -23.23
CA ALA A 347 -13.92 16.50 -22.78
C ALA A 347 -14.55 16.21 -21.40
N GLY A 348 -15.10 17.22 -20.71
CA GLY A 348 -15.66 17.07 -19.36
C GLY A 348 -14.59 16.94 -18.26
N SER A 349 -13.38 17.44 -18.52
CA SER A 349 -12.28 17.41 -17.55
C SER A 349 -12.57 18.28 -16.33
N ALA A 350 -12.39 17.70 -15.14
CA ALA A 350 -12.44 18.44 -13.87
C ALA A 350 -11.27 19.43 -13.71
N ARG A 351 -10.17 19.24 -14.46
CA ARG A 351 -8.97 20.09 -14.45
C ARG A 351 -8.86 21.01 -15.67
N SER A 352 -9.99 21.40 -16.26
CA SER A 352 -9.98 22.19 -17.52
C SER A 352 -9.25 23.53 -17.45
N GLY A 353 -9.21 24.20 -16.29
CA GLY A 353 -8.45 25.46 -16.11
C GLY A 353 -6.94 25.29 -15.90
N TRP A 354 -6.46 24.04 -15.79
CA TRP A 354 -5.05 23.73 -15.54
C TRP A 354 -4.31 23.65 -16.87
N SER A 355 -3.05 24.10 -16.90
CA SER A 355 -2.19 23.87 -18.06
C SER A 355 -1.92 22.38 -18.21
N VAL A 356 -1.86 21.90 -19.45
CA VAL A 356 -1.43 20.53 -19.73
C VAL A 356 0.09 20.49 -19.70
N ASP A 357 0.63 19.57 -18.93
CA ASP A 357 2.08 19.41 -18.78
C ASP A 357 2.68 18.75 -20.04
N PRO A 358 3.76 19.30 -20.64
CA PRO A 358 4.53 18.62 -21.69
C PRO A 358 4.94 17.19 -21.33
N TRP A 359 5.23 16.91 -20.05
CA TRP A 359 5.52 15.56 -19.54
C TRP A 359 4.37 14.58 -19.76
N ASP A 360 3.12 15.04 -19.78
CA ASP A 360 1.96 14.20 -20.11
C ASP A 360 1.86 13.97 -21.62
N LEU A 361 2.12 15.00 -22.44
CA LEU A 361 1.89 14.97 -23.88
C LEU A 361 3.00 14.27 -24.68
N VAL A 362 4.21 14.14 -24.11
CA VAL A 362 5.35 13.51 -24.80
C VAL A 362 5.02 12.11 -25.31
N TYR A 363 4.15 11.37 -24.61
CA TYR A 363 3.75 10.01 -24.99
C TYR A 363 2.86 9.96 -26.23
N VAL A 364 2.07 11.00 -26.54
CA VAL A 364 1.15 11.02 -27.70
C VAL A 364 1.66 11.84 -28.89
N CYS A 365 2.56 12.79 -28.66
CA CYS A 365 3.11 13.66 -29.71
C CYS A 365 4.56 14.07 -29.45
N PRO A 366 5.48 13.09 -29.35
CA PRO A 366 6.88 13.35 -29.03
C PRO A 366 7.57 14.27 -30.04
N GLU A 367 7.14 14.28 -31.30
CA GLU A 367 7.72 15.13 -32.34
C GLU A 367 7.39 16.61 -32.13
N VAL A 368 6.30 16.93 -31.42
CA VAL A 368 5.92 18.30 -31.10
C VAL A 368 6.59 18.72 -29.79
N VAL A 369 6.46 17.89 -28.75
CA VAL A 369 7.02 18.18 -27.42
C VAL A 369 8.55 18.24 -27.47
N GLY A 370 9.20 17.32 -28.19
CA GLY A 370 10.65 17.25 -28.30
C GLY A 370 11.33 18.41 -29.02
N VAL A 371 10.57 19.26 -29.73
CA VAL A 371 11.11 20.48 -30.34
C VAL A 371 11.41 21.53 -29.27
N THR A 372 10.57 21.63 -28.25
CA THR A 372 10.69 22.59 -27.15
C THR A 372 11.35 21.98 -25.91
N HIS A 373 11.17 20.67 -25.72
CA HIS A 373 11.60 19.90 -24.55
C HIS A 373 12.30 18.59 -24.97
N PRO A 374 13.48 18.67 -25.62
CA PRO A 374 14.21 17.49 -26.08
C PRO A 374 14.62 16.55 -24.93
N GLU A 375 14.80 17.07 -23.72
CA GLU A 375 15.11 16.31 -22.50
C GLU A 375 14.04 15.29 -22.13
N LEU A 376 12.79 15.52 -22.52
CA LEU A 376 11.69 14.59 -22.27
C LEU A 376 11.76 13.36 -23.16
N LEU A 377 12.61 13.36 -24.19
CA LEU A 377 12.79 12.23 -25.09
C LEU A 377 13.92 11.30 -24.64
N TRP A 378 14.70 11.68 -23.62
CA TRP A 378 15.82 10.90 -23.14
C TRP A 378 15.39 9.56 -22.55
N SER A 379 16.24 8.54 -22.73
CA SER A 379 16.15 7.31 -21.95
C SER A 379 16.55 7.57 -20.49
N ALA A 380 16.27 6.63 -19.59
CA ALA A 380 16.76 6.70 -18.21
C ALA A 380 18.28 6.82 -18.16
N GLU A 381 19.01 6.10 -19.01
CA GLU A 381 20.47 6.15 -19.10
C GLU A 381 20.98 7.52 -19.58
N GLU A 382 20.34 8.10 -20.61
CA GLU A 382 20.70 9.44 -21.12
C GLU A 382 20.42 10.52 -20.08
N ARG A 383 19.29 10.42 -19.37
CA ARG A 383 18.91 11.35 -18.30
C ARG A 383 19.85 11.24 -17.10
N GLU A 384 20.23 10.03 -16.70
CA GLU A 384 21.22 9.79 -15.65
C GLU A 384 22.60 10.35 -16.05
N ALA A 385 23.03 10.13 -17.29
CA ALA A 385 24.28 10.68 -17.80
C ALA A 385 24.25 12.22 -17.86
N ALA A 386 23.15 12.82 -18.30
CA ALA A 386 22.96 14.27 -18.33
C ALA A 386 22.94 14.86 -16.92
N ASN A 387 22.24 14.22 -15.98
CA ASN A 387 22.22 14.63 -14.57
C ASN A 387 23.62 14.54 -13.94
N THR A 388 24.35 13.45 -14.19
CA THR A 388 25.73 13.28 -13.73
C THR A 388 26.66 14.35 -14.30
N ALA A 389 26.51 14.69 -15.58
CA ALA A 389 27.28 15.76 -16.22
C ALA A 389 26.95 17.13 -15.60
N TYR A 390 25.67 17.42 -15.37
CA TYR A 390 25.20 18.64 -14.70
C TYR A 390 25.78 18.76 -13.28
N ILE A 391 25.69 17.71 -12.47
CA ILE A 391 26.25 17.67 -11.11
C ILE A 391 27.77 17.87 -11.16
N THR A 392 28.45 17.22 -12.11
CA THR A 392 29.91 17.35 -12.28
C THR A 392 30.31 18.79 -12.65
N GLU A 393 29.58 19.41 -13.58
CA GLU A 393 29.81 20.81 -13.97
C GLU A 393 29.57 21.76 -12.80
N ALA A 394 28.45 21.59 -12.07
CA ALA A 394 28.12 22.39 -10.90
C ALA A 394 29.21 22.27 -9.81
N ASN A 395 29.63 21.05 -9.50
CA ASN A 395 30.74 20.79 -8.57
C ASN A 395 32.06 21.43 -9.02
N ALA A 396 32.34 21.47 -10.32
CA ALA A 396 33.57 22.04 -10.86
C ALA A 396 33.67 23.57 -10.63
N ARG A 397 32.53 24.25 -10.46
CA ARG A 397 32.45 25.68 -10.10
C ARG A 397 32.88 25.93 -8.65
N CYS A 398 32.67 24.96 -7.76
CA CYS A 398 33.00 25.10 -6.36
C CYS A 398 34.50 24.96 -6.07
N ARG A 399 34.97 25.76 -5.11
CA ARG A 399 36.37 25.81 -4.67
C ARG A 399 36.41 25.84 -3.15
N ASP A 400 37.41 25.20 -2.56
CA ASP A 400 37.66 25.28 -1.12
C ASP A 400 38.03 26.73 -0.75
N PRO A 401 37.21 27.46 0.05
CA PRO A 401 37.50 28.85 0.43
C PRO A 401 38.67 28.97 1.41
N TRP A 402 39.14 27.83 1.94
CA TRP A 402 40.22 27.75 2.90
C TRP A 402 41.30 26.72 2.53
N PRO A 403 41.92 26.82 1.34
CA PRO A 403 42.73 25.74 0.79
C PRO A 403 44.01 25.45 1.58
N ARG A 404 44.54 26.44 2.31
CA ARG A 404 45.76 26.32 3.12
C ARG A 404 45.55 25.62 4.47
N THR A 405 44.31 25.57 4.96
CA THR A 405 43.99 24.95 6.25
C THR A 405 43.19 23.69 5.99
N LYS A 406 43.89 22.56 6.03
CA LYS A 406 43.33 21.24 5.72
C LYS A 406 42.65 20.64 6.96
N GLY A 407 41.41 20.19 6.78
CA GLY A 407 40.76 19.31 7.74
C GLY A 407 41.37 17.91 7.71
N VAL A 408 41.18 17.13 8.77
CA VAL A 408 41.47 15.68 8.76
C VAL A 408 40.56 14.95 7.79
N ALA A 409 39.31 15.41 7.70
CA ALA A 409 38.35 15.02 6.69
C ALA A 409 37.77 16.30 6.09
N GLN A 410 37.65 16.36 4.77
CA GLN A 410 37.09 17.53 4.09
C GLN A 410 36.54 17.16 2.71
N ALA A 411 35.52 17.88 2.28
CA ALA A 411 34.99 17.85 0.93
C ALA A 411 34.46 19.23 0.54
N THR A 412 34.44 19.50 -0.76
CA THR A 412 33.83 20.68 -1.36
C THR A 412 32.96 20.20 -2.51
N ALA A 413 31.69 20.61 -2.54
CA ALA A 413 30.73 20.25 -3.57
C ALA A 413 29.70 21.36 -3.74
N ASN A 414 28.97 21.32 -4.85
CA ASN A 414 27.72 22.05 -4.98
C ASN A 414 26.67 21.37 -4.10
N TYR A 415 25.90 22.16 -3.36
CA TYR A 415 24.76 21.70 -2.60
C TYR A 415 23.50 22.22 -3.27
N PHE A 416 22.64 21.32 -3.70
CA PHE A 416 21.39 21.65 -4.38
C PHE A 416 20.26 21.73 -3.36
N LEU A 417 19.39 22.71 -3.52
CA LEU A 417 18.26 23.07 -2.67
C LEU A 417 16.97 23.07 -3.49
N PHE A 418 15.80 22.87 -2.86
CA PHE A 418 14.54 23.10 -3.56
C PHE A 418 14.36 24.58 -3.92
N ALA A 419 14.01 24.84 -5.18
CA ALA A 419 13.75 26.19 -5.69
C ALA A 419 12.54 26.89 -5.01
N ASP A 420 11.68 26.15 -4.31
CA ASP A 420 10.43 26.64 -3.70
C ASP A 420 10.49 26.75 -2.16
N GLY A 421 11.68 26.96 -1.59
CA GLY A 421 11.81 27.43 -0.20
C GLY A 421 12.30 26.40 0.81
N ASP A 422 13.30 25.58 0.46
CA ASP A 422 14.03 24.83 1.48
C ASP A 422 14.65 25.78 2.49
N PRO A 423 14.56 25.49 3.81
CA PRO A 423 15.11 26.35 4.85
C PRO A 423 16.65 26.26 4.95
N GLY A 424 17.32 25.51 4.05
CA GLY A 424 18.75 25.27 4.04
C GLY A 424 19.14 23.78 4.05
N TYR A 425 20.27 23.44 4.66
CA TYR A 425 20.74 22.06 4.78
C TYR A 425 21.10 21.67 6.22
N LEU A 426 21.02 20.37 6.51
CA LEU A 426 21.29 19.82 7.83
C LEU A 426 22.69 19.21 7.94
N VAL A 427 23.43 19.60 8.97
CA VAL A 427 24.56 18.81 9.48
C VAL A 427 24.04 17.97 10.66
N HIS A 428 23.95 16.65 10.48
CA HIS A 428 23.26 15.80 11.46
C HIS A 428 23.92 14.42 11.64
N ASP A 429 23.51 13.72 12.71
CA ASP A 429 23.81 12.31 12.93
C ASP A 429 22.69 11.43 12.35
N PRO A 430 22.90 10.75 11.20
CA PRO A 430 21.86 9.99 10.50
C PRO A 430 21.42 8.72 11.25
N ARG A 431 22.08 8.37 12.36
CA ARG A 431 21.75 7.19 13.17
C ARG A 431 21.23 7.55 14.56
N ASP A 432 20.86 8.82 14.79
CA ASP A 432 20.16 9.20 16.01
C ASP A 432 18.67 8.88 15.87
N GLU A 433 18.14 8.03 16.75
CA GLU A 433 16.71 7.69 16.81
C GLU A 433 15.84 8.92 17.07
N ALA A 434 16.38 9.95 17.72
CA ALA A 434 15.71 11.23 17.94
C ALA A 434 16.00 12.25 16.81
N GLY A 435 16.61 11.84 15.70
CA GLY A 435 17.12 12.71 14.65
C GLY A 435 16.06 13.58 13.96
N GLU A 436 14.86 13.06 13.77
CA GLU A 436 13.75 13.78 13.15
C GLU A 436 13.23 14.90 14.07
N GLU A 437 12.94 14.57 15.34
CA GLU A 437 12.51 15.54 16.35
C GLU A 437 13.59 16.62 16.61
N THR A 438 14.88 16.27 16.53
CA THR A 438 15.95 17.25 16.65
C THR A 438 16.10 18.12 15.41
N ALA A 439 15.85 17.58 14.21
CA ALA A 439 15.84 18.36 12.97
C ALA A 439 14.67 19.37 12.96
N GLU A 440 13.46 18.96 13.34
CA GLU A 440 12.30 19.86 13.48
C GLU A 440 12.59 21.02 14.45
N ARG A 441 13.14 20.73 15.63
CA ARG A 441 13.53 21.77 16.57
C ARG A 441 14.63 22.69 16.04
N ALA A 442 15.54 22.18 15.22
CA ALA A 442 16.53 23.02 14.56
C ALA A 442 15.89 23.93 13.50
N ILE A 443 14.83 23.49 12.82
CA ILE A 443 14.02 24.33 11.92
C ILE A 443 13.34 25.45 12.72
N ASP A 444 12.70 25.14 13.85
CA ASP A 444 12.06 26.15 14.69
C ASP A 444 13.08 27.22 15.16
N GLU A 445 14.24 26.79 15.65
CA GLU A 445 15.32 27.69 16.10
C GLU A 445 15.91 28.57 14.98
N LEU A 446 15.80 28.15 13.72
CA LEU A 446 16.28 28.93 12.57
C LEU A 446 15.53 30.27 12.49
N TYR A 447 14.22 30.24 12.72
CA TYR A 447 13.31 31.38 12.55
C TYR A 447 13.28 32.32 13.76
N GLU A 448 13.70 31.87 14.95
CA GLU A 448 13.63 32.70 16.16
C GLU A 448 14.62 33.88 16.17
N ASP A 449 15.79 33.69 15.56
CA ASP A 449 16.98 34.47 15.90
C ASP A 449 17.59 35.27 14.74
N ASN A 450 16.94 35.21 13.56
CA ASN A 450 17.43 35.72 12.26
C ASN A 450 18.90 35.35 11.99
N ALA A 451 19.36 34.25 12.58
CA ALA A 451 20.76 33.83 12.55
C ALA A 451 21.03 32.85 11.42
N LEU A 452 20.00 32.46 10.65
CA LEU A 452 20.05 31.47 9.56
C LEU A 452 20.74 30.15 9.99
N ILE A 453 20.84 29.90 11.30
CA ILE A 453 21.41 28.69 11.87
C ILE A 453 20.59 28.30 13.11
N GLY A 454 19.98 27.12 13.05
CA GLY A 454 19.30 26.47 14.17
C GLY A 454 20.08 25.24 14.63
N ALA A 455 20.14 24.97 15.94
CA ALA A 455 20.99 23.90 16.47
C ALA A 455 20.34 23.19 17.65
N ALA A 456 19.76 22.02 17.39
CA ALA A 456 19.10 21.22 18.40
C ALA A 456 19.73 19.83 18.48
N GLY A 457 20.33 19.50 19.64
CA GLY A 457 20.84 18.16 19.92
C GLY A 457 21.88 17.67 18.91
N SER A 458 21.47 16.74 18.04
CA SER A 458 22.28 16.08 17.02
C SER A 458 22.15 16.66 15.62
N ALA A 459 21.37 17.74 15.45
CA ALA A 459 21.13 18.39 14.18
C ALA A 459 21.48 19.89 14.24
N VAL A 460 22.09 20.38 13.16
CA VAL A 460 22.31 21.81 12.92
C VAL A 460 21.79 22.13 11.52
N LEU A 461 20.75 22.95 11.45
CA LEU A 461 20.23 23.47 10.20
C LEU A 461 20.97 24.76 9.85
N VAL A 462 21.46 24.84 8.62
CA VAL A 462 22.15 26.01 8.06
C VAL A 462 21.34 26.51 6.89
N GLY A 463 20.66 27.65 7.08
CA GLY A 463 19.93 28.37 6.06
C GLY A 463 20.82 29.15 5.11
N HIS A 464 20.22 29.58 4.01
CA HIS A 464 20.81 30.45 2.99
C HIS A 464 20.34 31.90 3.20
N ILE A 465 21.10 32.85 2.66
CA ILE A 465 20.81 34.29 2.72
C ILE A 465 19.95 34.72 1.54
N GLU A 466 20.26 34.22 0.34
CA GLU A 466 19.53 34.53 -0.89
C GLU A 466 18.62 33.37 -1.29
N ASP A 467 17.53 33.68 -1.99
CA ASP A 467 16.64 32.66 -2.56
C ASP A 467 17.35 31.94 -3.71
N VAL A 468 18.16 30.93 -3.34
CA VAL A 468 19.05 30.19 -4.25
C VAL A 468 18.64 28.73 -4.37
N ALA A 469 18.75 28.20 -5.59
CA ALA A 469 18.53 26.78 -5.87
C ALA A 469 19.78 25.93 -5.62
N ASP A 470 20.95 26.54 -5.50
CA ASP A 470 22.20 25.87 -5.14
C ASP A 470 23.22 26.80 -4.48
N LEU A 471 24.19 26.22 -3.78
CA LEU A 471 25.31 26.94 -3.17
C LEU A 471 26.58 26.09 -3.13
N CYS A 472 27.75 26.73 -3.03
CA CYS A 472 29.00 26.00 -2.84
C CYS A 472 29.24 25.67 -1.37
N LEU A 473 29.23 24.39 -1.03
CA LEU A 473 29.44 23.90 0.34
C LEU A 473 30.83 23.29 0.49
N THR A 474 31.58 23.77 1.49
CA THR A 474 32.81 23.13 1.96
C THR A 474 32.66 22.68 3.40
N VAL A 475 32.85 21.39 3.66
CA VAL A 475 32.87 20.83 5.02
C VAL A 475 34.28 20.44 5.42
N LYS A 476 34.68 20.73 6.66
CA LYS A 476 36.02 20.40 7.20
C LYS A 476 35.93 19.96 8.65
N ALA A 477 36.48 18.80 8.96
CA ALA A 477 36.66 18.33 10.33
C ALA A 477 38.08 18.56 10.83
N PHE A 478 38.24 19.11 12.03
CA PHE A 478 39.53 19.40 12.65
C PHE A 478 39.66 18.70 14.01
N ARG A 479 40.88 18.28 14.37
CA ARG A 479 41.16 17.68 15.70
C ARG A 479 41.08 18.70 16.82
N THR A 480 41.32 19.96 16.49
CA THR A 480 41.32 21.11 17.40
C THR A 480 40.61 22.28 16.75
N ALA A 481 40.12 23.22 17.55
CA ALA A 481 39.44 24.40 17.05
C ALA A 481 40.34 25.18 16.07
N PRO A 482 39.92 25.37 14.80
CA PRO A 482 40.71 26.15 13.85
C PRO A 482 40.62 27.64 14.19
N PRO A 483 41.62 28.47 13.82
CA PRO A 483 41.59 29.90 14.11
C PRO A 483 40.34 30.59 13.52
N PRO A 484 39.69 31.51 14.26
CA PRO A 484 38.55 32.24 13.73
C PRO A 484 39.00 33.18 12.60
N ARG A 485 38.19 33.27 11.53
CA ARG A 485 38.44 34.15 10.37
C ARG A 485 37.16 34.85 9.98
N THR A 486 37.02 36.11 10.36
CA THR A 486 35.83 36.92 10.06
C THR A 486 36.04 37.81 8.82
N ALA A 487 37.28 37.96 8.35
CA ALA A 487 37.61 38.73 7.16
C ALA A 487 37.20 38.00 5.87
N GLY A 488 36.39 38.67 5.04
CA GLY A 488 35.90 38.17 3.75
C GLY A 488 34.70 37.22 3.84
N TRP A 489 34.06 37.13 5.00
CA TRP A 489 32.81 36.39 5.24
C TRP A 489 31.73 37.37 5.67
N ASP A 490 30.48 37.15 5.32
CA ASP A 490 29.39 38.01 5.78
C ASP A 490 29.00 37.55 7.18
N GLN A 491 28.64 36.29 7.34
CA GLN A 491 28.26 35.72 8.63
C GLN A 491 29.27 34.69 9.14
N VAL A 492 29.52 34.69 10.45
CA VAL A 492 30.27 33.63 11.12
C VAL A 492 29.63 33.29 12.46
N THR A 493 29.13 32.07 12.59
CA THR A 493 28.43 31.59 13.80
C THR A 493 28.96 30.23 14.23
N GLU A 494 29.11 30.03 15.53
CA GLU A 494 29.52 28.75 16.12
C GLU A 494 28.46 28.19 17.07
N VAL A 495 28.04 26.96 16.83
CA VAL A 495 26.97 26.26 17.56
C VAL A 495 27.42 24.89 18.08
N PRO A 496 26.82 24.39 19.16
CA PRO A 496 27.06 23.01 19.62
C PRO A 496 26.31 21.99 18.76
N VAL A 497 26.85 20.78 18.64
CA VAL A 497 26.14 19.60 18.12
C VAL A 497 26.63 18.34 18.85
N VAL A 498 25.79 17.31 18.91
CA VAL A 498 26.12 16.03 19.53
C VAL A 498 26.07 14.92 18.49
N SER A 499 27.16 14.16 18.35
CA SER A 499 27.17 12.91 17.59
C SER A 499 26.99 11.73 18.54
N ARG A 500 25.85 11.04 18.47
CA ARG A 500 25.52 9.90 19.34
C ARG A 500 26.02 8.58 18.78
N SER A 501 26.05 8.46 17.46
CA SER A 501 26.53 7.28 16.75
C SER A 501 28.03 7.36 16.44
N GLY A 502 28.60 8.57 16.47
CA GLY A 502 29.95 8.85 15.98
C GLY A 502 29.98 9.20 14.50
N LEU A 503 28.81 9.53 13.92
CA LEU A 503 28.64 10.07 12.59
C LEU A 503 28.10 11.50 12.67
N LEU A 504 28.64 12.38 11.84
CA LEU A 504 28.04 13.66 11.47
C LEU A 504 28.28 13.84 9.98
N THR A 505 27.23 14.11 9.22
CA THR A 505 27.32 14.32 7.78
C THR A 505 26.31 15.38 7.32
N VAL A 506 26.38 15.71 6.04
CA VAL A 506 25.37 16.48 5.33
C VAL A 506 24.69 15.54 4.33
N PRO A 507 23.37 15.65 4.08
CA PRO A 507 22.68 14.84 3.09
C PRO A 507 23.37 14.90 1.72
N GLU A 508 23.61 13.73 1.14
CA GLU A 508 24.11 13.58 -0.22
C GLU A 508 22.92 13.43 -1.17
N MET A 509 23.12 13.78 -2.43
CA MET A 509 22.12 13.62 -3.48
C MET A 509 22.03 12.14 -3.89
N ASP A 510 21.29 11.33 -3.14
CA ASP A 510 21.07 9.89 -3.43
C ASP A 510 19.70 9.69 -4.09
N GLY A 511 19.64 9.90 -5.40
CA GLY A 511 18.42 9.70 -6.22
C GLY A 511 17.31 10.75 -6.04
N GLY A 512 17.52 11.77 -5.19
CA GLY A 512 16.64 12.94 -5.05
C GLY A 512 17.22 14.22 -5.66
N ASP A 513 16.44 15.30 -5.65
CA ASP A 513 16.81 16.60 -6.25
C ASP A 513 17.56 17.54 -5.28
N VAL A 514 17.70 17.14 -4.01
CA VAL A 514 18.32 17.95 -2.94
C VAL A 514 19.47 17.18 -2.29
N GLY A 515 20.55 17.90 -2.00
CA GLY A 515 21.71 17.32 -1.32
C GLY A 515 23.04 17.75 -1.93
N ALA A 516 24.11 17.25 -1.33
CA ALA A 516 25.45 17.49 -1.83
C ALA A 516 25.72 16.66 -3.09
N GLY A 517 26.16 17.30 -4.16
CA GLY A 517 26.47 16.67 -5.45
C GLY A 517 27.72 15.79 -5.46
N ALA A 518 28.37 15.57 -4.32
CA ALA A 518 29.51 14.67 -4.19
C ALA A 518 29.52 14.04 -2.79
N PRO A 519 30.20 12.90 -2.60
CA PRO A 519 30.29 12.23 -1.31
C PRO A 519 30.85 13.14 -0.20
N MET A 520 30.15 13.17 0.93
CA MET A 520 30.47 13.98 2.10
C MET A 520 31.13 13.10 3.17
N PRO A 521 32.28 13.51 3.74
CA PRO A 521 32.98 12.68 4.71
C PRO A 521 32.31 12.75 6.08
N ASN A 522 32.52 11.73 6.91
CA ASN A 522 32.15 11.82 8.33
C ASN A 522 32.94 12.94 9.03
N LEU A 523 32.20 13.89 9.61
CA LEU A 523 32.71 15.05 10.31
C LEU A 523 32.98 14.78 11.81
N ALA A 524 32.44 13.70 12.36
CA ALA A 524 32.65 13.26 13.75
C ALA A 524 33.95 12.46 13.91
N ILE A 525 35.09 13.08 13.59
CA ILE A 525 36.40 12.41 13.53
C ILE A 525 36.93 11.86 14.86
N ALA A 526 36.35 12.27 16.00
CA ALA A 526 36.67 11.76 17.33
C ALA A 526 35.66 10.68 17.80
N GLY A 527 34.77 10.22 16.93
CA GLY A 527 33.70 9.29 17.24
C GLY A 527 32.55 9.95 18.00
N LYS A 528 31.91 9.18 18.89
CA LYS A 528 30.77 9.66 19.69
C LYS A 528 31.20 10.79 20.62
N GLY A 529 30.42 11.87 20.69
CA GLY A 529 30.72 12.96 21.59
C GLY A 529 30.13 14.30 21.18
N ARG A 530 30.59 15.36 21.85
CA ARG A 530 30.20 16.73 21.57
C ARG A 530 31.17 17.42 20.63
N TYR A 531 30.60 18.13 19.68
CA TYR A 531 31.30 18.87 18.67
C TYR A 531 30.82 20.31 18.66
N ARG A 532 31.64 21.14 18.02
CA ARG A 532 31.35 22.52 17.69
C ARG A 532 31.34 22.62 16.18
N ILE A 533 30.30 23.23 15.65
CA ILE A 533 30.20 23.57 14.24
C ILE A 533 30.34 25.08 14.14
N ARG A 534 31.34 25.53 13.38
CA ARG A 534 31.47 26.92 12.99
C ARG A 534 31.14 27.05 11.52
N VAL A 535 30.06 27.77 11.24
CA VAL A 535 29.55 28.05 9.90
C VAL A 535 30.01 29.44 9.50
N TYR A 536 30.54 29.53 8.28
CA TYR A 536 30.88 30.79 7.63
C TYR A 536 30.04 30.87 6.35
N VAL A 537 29.37 32.00 6.16
CA VAL A 537 28.53 32.26 4.99
C VAL A 537 28.98 33.54 4.32
N ARG A 538 29.03 33.54 2.99
CA ARG A 538 29.24 34.75 2.19
C ARG A 538 28.46 34.69 0.89
N VAL A 539 28.08 35.86 0.41
CA VAL A 539 27.45 36.04 -0.91
C VAL A 539 28.40 36.83 -1.78
N GLY A 540 28.64 36.37 -3.01
CA GLY A 540 29.47 37.07 -3.97
C GLY A 540 29.00 36.87 -5.41
N ASP A 541 29.77 37.37 -6.37
CA ASP A 541 29.42 37.34 -7.80
C ASP A 541 29.21 35.93 -8.36
N ALA A 542 29.73 34.89 -7.68
CA ALA A 542 29.60 33.49 -8.06
C ALA A 542 28.46 32.75 -7.33
N GLY A 543 27.63 33.47 -6.56
CA GLY A 543 26.58 32.91 -5.72
C GLY A 543 26.98 32.82 -4.24
N GLU A 544 26.17 32.08 -3.48
CA GLU A 544 26.36 31.85 -2.05
C GLU A 544 27.38 30.73 -1.78
N GLU A 545 28.26 30.94 -0.80
CA GLU A 545 29.30 29.97 -0.43
C GLU A 545 29.36 29.76 1.08
N HIS A 546 29.34 28.50 1.48
CA HIS A 546 29.34 28.06 2.87
C HIS A 546 30.61 27.27 3.21
N LEU A 547 31.18 27.57 4.37
CA LEU A 547 32.23 26.76 5.00
C LEU A 547 31.75 26.28 6.37
N VAL A 548 31.70 24.97 6.54
CA VAL A 548 31.32 24.30 7.80
C VAL A 548 32.55 23.66 8.41
N ALA A 549 33.06 24.24 9.50
CA ALA A 549 34.19 23.71 10.25
C ALA A 549 33.71 22.99 11.52
N VAL A 550 33.92 21.68 11.60
CA VAL A 550 33.53 20.81 12.72
C VAL A 550 34.76 20.43 13.53
N PHE A 551 34.69 20.54 14.86
CA PHE A 551 35.79 20.13 15.75
C PHE A 551 35.27 19.71 17.13
N PRO A 552 35.98 18.82 17.86
CA PRO A 552 35.58 18.43 19.21
C PRO A 552 35.48 19.63 20.16
N GLY A 553 34.45 19.68 21.00
CA GLY A 553 34.32 20.72 22.01
C GLY A 553 33.09 20.58 22.90
N GLU A 554 33.26 20.88 24.19
CA GLU A 554 32.23 20.69 25.23
C GLU A 554 31.32 21.90 25.45
N SER A 555 31.64 23.05 24.85
CA SER A 555 30.86 24.27 25.02
C SER A 555 29.45 24.11 24.45
N ARG A 556 28.44 24.45 25.25
CA ARG A 556 27.02 24.50 24.84
C ARG A 556 26.60 25.90 24.36
N ARG A 557 27.49 26.89 24.40
CA ARG A 557 27.13 28.28 24.07
C ARG A 557 27.12 28.50 22.56
N ARG A 558 26.09 29.15 22.02
CA ARG A 558 26.14 29.75 20.68
C ARG A 558 27.07 30.97 20.71
N LEU A 559 27.93 31.12 19.70
CA LEU A 559 28.83 32.28 19.55
C LEU A 559 28.59 32.92 18.19
N LYS A 560 28.17 34.19 18.16
CA LYS A 560 28.08 35.00 16.93
C LYS A 560 29.42 35.75 16.79
N LEU A 561 30.25 35.38 15.83
CA LEU A 561 31.59 35.94 15.62
C LEU A 561 31.59 37.07 14.59
N LYS A 562 30.66 37.02 13.63
CA LYS A 562 30.39 38.09 12.65
C LYS A 562 28.94 37.99 12.15
N ARG A 563 28.37 39.14 11.79
CA ARG A 563 27.04 39.26 11.19
C ARG A 563 27.17 39.64 9.73
#